data_AF-A0A485MTU7-F1
#
_entry.id   AF-A0A485MTU7-F1
#
_cell.length_a   1.000
_cell.length_b   1.000
_cell.length_c   1.000
_cell.angle_alpha   90.00
_cell.angle_beta   90.00
_cell.angle_gamma   90.00
#
_symmetry.space_group_name_H-M   'P 1'
#
loop_
_entity.id
_entity.type
_entity.pdbx_description
1 polymer ?
#
loop_
_entity_poly.entity_id
_entity_poly.type
_entity_poly.pdbx_seq_one_letter_code
_entity_poly.pdbx_strand_id
1 'polypeptide(L)'
;MALRLLRGLPAAAAARGLAAVVQRVEGIHTGAQCRLQYGPLAYILGERTTKKFTEYSKVITVDGNICSGKGELAKQIAEKLGLKHFPEAGIHYADGATGDGRPLDVELSGSCSVEKFYEDPRSNDGNSYRLQSWLYASRLLQYADALEHLLSTGQGVVLERSIFSDFVFLDAMYNQGFIRKQCVEHYNEVKKVTASEYLPPHVVIYIDVPVPEIQSRIQKKGNPHEMKVTSAYLQDIENAYKKAFLPEMSEKCEVLQYSAREAQDAEKVVEDIEYLKYDKGPWLEQDDRTLHHLRMLVQNKLEVLNYTTIPIYLPEITIGAHQSDRIFQKFTELPGRKYCPGYNADVGDKWIWLK
;
A
#
# COMPACT_ATOMS: atom_id res chain seq x y z
N MET A 1 -12.61 65.13 -63.41
CA MET A 1 -12.94 66.16 -62.40
C MET A 1 -12.71 65.51 -61.03
N ALA A 2 -11.57 65.72 -60.37
CA ALA A 2 -11.19 66.89 -59.57
C ALA A 2 -11.72 66.81 -58.12
N LEU A 3 -10.78 66.55 -57.17
CA LEU A 3 -10.67 67.03 -55.76
C LEU A 3 -11.85 66.72 -54.80
N ARG A 4 -11.74 66.46 -53.48
CA ARG A 4 -10.77 66.72 -52.39
C ARG A 4 -11.20 65.84 -51.19
N LEU A 5 -10.29 65.08 -50.57
CA LEU A 5 -9.76 65.28 -49.20
C LEU A 5 -10.77 65.60 -48.09
N LEU A 6 -10.90 64.69 -47.11
CA LEU A 6 -10.67 64.99 -45.69
C LEU A 6 -10.42 63.71 -44.88
N ARG A 7 -9.33 63.77 -44.11
CA ARG A 7 -8.78 62.73 -43.23
C ARG A 7 -9.58 62.61 -41.93
N GLY A 8 -9.65 61.39 -41.40
CA GLY A 8 -9.93 61.09 -39.99
C GLY A 8 -9.85 59.59 -39.71
N LEU A 9 -8.69 59.11 -39.24
CA LEU A 9 -8.40 57.78 -38.68
C LEU A 9 -7.92 57.99 -37.22
N PRO A 10 -7.77 56.96 -36.36
CA PRO A 10 -8.12 55.52 -36.45
C PRO A 10 -8.96 55.05 -35.23
N ALA A 11 -9.53 53.83 -35.17
CA ALA A 11 -8.83 52.66 -34.63
C ALA A 11 -9.55 51.34 -34.94
N ALA A 12 -8.72 50.35 -35.25
CA ALA A 12 -8.93 48.98 -35.68
C ALA A 12 -9.87 48.10 -34.83
N ALA A 13 -10.55 47.16 -35.49
CA ALA A 13 -10.50 45.74 -35.11
C ALA A 13 -11.00 44.82 -36.25
N ALA A 14 -10.02 44.15 -36.87
CA ALA A 14 -9.96 42.82 -37.47
C ALA A 14 -11.15 42.17 -38.23
N ALA A 15 -10.78 41.70 -39.43
CA ALA A 15 -11.53 41.00 -40.46
C ALA A 15 -12.28 39.72 -40.04
N ARG A 16 -13.45 39.56 -40.66
CA ARG A 16 -14.20 38.30 -40.83
C ARG A 16 -13.43 37.33 -41.73
N GLY A 17 -13.29 36.09 -41.30
CA GLY A 17 -12.76 34.97 -42.08
C GLY A 17 -13.72 33.79 -42.09
N LEU A 18 -14.27 33.52 -43.27
CA LEU A 18 -14.85 32.29 -43.85
C LEU A 18 -15.09 31.07 -42.94
N ALA A 19 -16.37 30.69 -42.85
CA ALA A 19 -16.83 29.39 -42.42
C ALA A 19 -16.52 28.32 -43.48
N ALA A 20 -15.80 27.27 -43.09
CA ALA A 20 -15.68 26.02 -43.83
C ALA A 20 -16.28 24.90 -42.98
N VAL A 21 -17.35 24.31 -43.50
CA VAL A 21 -18.05 23.15 -42.98
C VAL A 21 -17.08 21.96 -42.99
N VAL A 22 -16.76 21.42 -41.82
CA VAL A 22 -16.09 20.12 -41.68
C VAL A 22 -17.14 19.11 -41.25
N GLN A 23 -17.47 18.19 -42.15
CA GLN A 23 -18.29 17.02 -41.89
C GLN A 23 -17.68 16.25 -40.71
N ARG A 24 -18.37 16.26 -39.56
CA ARG A 24 -18.14 15.27 -38.50
C ARG A 24 -18.65 13.94 -39.01
N VAL A 25 -17.74 13.11 -39.51
CA VAL A 25 -17.98 11.67 -39.58
C VAL A 25 -18.08 11.20 -38.12
N GLU A 26 -19.30 10.83 -37.72
CA GLU A 26 -19.58 10.11 -36.49
C GLU A 26 -18.88 8.75 -36.56
N GLY A 27 -17.60 8.74 -36.19
CA GLY A 27 -16.93 7.53 -35.77
C GLY A 27 -17.49 7.15 -34.42
N ILE A 28 -18.30 6.08 -34.39
CA ILE A 28 -18.64 5.41 -33.15
C ILE A 28 -17.33 4.91 -32.55
N HIS A 29 -16.78 5.69 -31.61
CA HIS A 29 -15.68 5.24 -30.76
C HIS A 29 -16.26 4.20 -29.78
N THR A 30 -16.44 2.96 -30.25
CA THR A 30 -16.57 1.79 -29.37
C THR A 30 -15.22 1.54 -28.75
N GLY A 31 -15.00 2.20 -27.63
CA GLY A 31 -13.78 2.08 -26.84
C GLY A 31 -14.10 2.39 -25.39
N ALA A 32 -15.15 1.79 -24.84
CA ALA A 32 -15.16 1.53 -23.41
C ALA A 32 -13.99 0.60 -23.17
N GLN A 33 -12.85 1.13 -22.73
CA GLN A 33 -11.77 0.34 -22.15
C GLN A 33 -12.30 -0.30 -20.88
N CYS A 34 -13.15 -1.31 -21.02
CA CYS A 34 -13.36 -2.29 -19.99
C CYS A 34 -12.02 -3.02 -19.92
N ARG A 35 -11.16 -2.63 -18.96
CA ARG A 35 -10.00 -3.45 -18.60
C ARG A 35 -10.57 -4.78 -18.13
N LEU A 36 -10.69 -5.74 -19.05
CA LEU A 36 -11.17 -7.07 -18.72
C LEU A 36 -10.26 -7.62 -17.64
N GLN A 37 -10.87 -7.95 -16.50
CA GLN A 37 -10.15 -8.51 -15.36
C GLN A 37 -9.62 -9.88 -15.75
N TYR A 38 -8.41 -10.21 -15.28
CA TYR A 38 -7.80 -11.51 -15.57
C TYR A 38 -8.68 -12.63 -14.99
N GLY A 39 -8.81 -13.72 -15.74
CA GLY A 39 -9.72 -14.79 -15.39
C GLY A 39 -9.28 -16.15 -15.92
N PRO A 40 -10.06 -17.21 -15.64
CA PRO A 40 -9.78 -18.55 -16.13
C PRO A 40 -9.68 -18.62 -17.66
N LEU A 41 -10.49 -17.83 -18.36
CA LEU A 41 -10.45 -17.74 -19.83
C LEU A 41 -9.11 -17.16 -20.33
N ALA A 42 -8.60 -16.10 -19.72
CA ALA A 42 -7.30 -15.52 -20.10
C ALA A 42 -6.15 -16.52 -19.88
N TYR A 43 -6.23 -17.29 -18.80
CA TYR A 43 -5.29 -18.39 -18.53
C TYR A 43 -5.38 -19.49 -19.59
N ILE A 44 -6.59 -19.92 -19.99
CA ILE A 44 -6.78 -20.93 -21.04
C ILE A 44 -6.29 -20.42 -22.40
N LEU A 45 -6.52 -19.14 -22.70
CA LEU A 45 -6.07 -18.47 -23.93
C LEU A 45 -4.54 -18.26 -23.99
N GLY A 46 -3.81 -18.65 -22.93
CA GLY A 46 -2.35 -18.76 -22.96
C GLY A 46 -1.59 -17.66 -22.23
N GLU A 47 -2.28 -16.76 -21.52
CA GLU A 47 -1.65 -15.80 -20.61
C GLU A 47 -1.15 -16.53 -19.35
N ARG A 48 0.12 -16.94 -19.39
CA ARG A 48 0.83 -17.55 -18.26
C ARG A 48 1.69 -16.51 -17.55
N THR A 49 1.71 -16.55 -16.22
CA THR A 49 2.47 -15.61 -15.40
C THR A 49 3.98 -15.87 -15.51
N THR A 50 4.41 -17.14 -15.55
CA THR A 50 5.82 -17.51 -15.67
C THR A 50 6.50 -16.97 -16.92
N LYS A 51 5.77 -16.85 -18.04
CA LYS A 51 6.31 -16.26 -19.28
C LYS A 51 6.75 -14.80 -19.13
N LYS A 52 6.19 -14.08 -18.16
CA LYS A 52 6.51 -12.68 -17.88
C LYS A 52 7.60 -12.55 -16.81
N PHE A 53 7.94 -13.62 -16.12
CA PHE A 53 8.93 -13.58 -15.06
C PHE A 53 10.34 -13.51 -15.65
N THR A 54 11.12 -12.60 -15.07
CA THR A 54 12.53 -12.33 -15.36
C THR A 54 13.32 -12.53 -14.08
N GLU A 55 14.65 -12.50 -14.16
CA GLU A 55 15.52 -12.61 -12.98
C GLU A 55 15.27 -11.49 -11.95
N TYR A 56 14.86 -10.31 -12.43
CA TYR A 56 14.52 -9.14 -11.61
C TYR A 56 13.07 -9.13 -11.10
N SER A 57 12.27 -10.17 -11.40
CA SER A 57 10.90 -10.31 -10.91
C SER A 57 10.86 -10.78 -9.45
N LYS A 58 11.40 -9.95 -8.55
CA LYS A 58 11.56 -10.27 -7.13
C LYS A 58 10.75 -9.32 -6.25
N VAL A 59 10.28 -9.85 -5.13
CA VAL A 59 9.64 -9.06 -4.07
C VAL A 59 10.69 -8.82 -2.99
N ILE A 60 11.07 -7.56 -2.82
CA ILE A 60 12.07 -7.13 -1.83
C ILE A 60 11.35 -6.31 -0.77
N THR A 61 11.57 -6.63 0.50
CA THR A 61 10.99 -5.87 1.62
C THR A 61 12.10 -5.24 2.44
N VAL A 62 12.03 -3.92 2.62
CA VAL A 62 12.95 -3.18 3.49
C VAL A 62 12.30 -3.00 4.85
N ASP A 63 12.90 -3.64 5.85
CA ASP A 63 12.48 -3.69 7.23
C ASP A 63 13.46 -2.94 8.15
N GLY A 64 12.93 -2.48 9.27
CA GLY A 64 13.71 -1.73 10.25
C GLY A 64 12.83 -0.97 11.24
N ASN A 65 13.47 -0.52 12.31
CA ASN A 65 12.83 0.26 13.35
C ASN A 65 12.29 1.62 12.83
N ILE A 66 11.55 2.33 13.67
CA ILE A 66 11.00 3.65 13.36
C ILE A 66 12.16 4.61 13.07
N CYS A 67 12.04 5.44 12.03
CA CYS A 67 13.07 6.40 11.62
C CYS A 67 14.46 5.82 11.26
N SER A 68 14.54 4.55 10.87
CA SER A 68 15.81 3.95 10.40
C SER A 68 16.30 4.46 9.03
N GLY A 69 15.50 5.21 8.29
CA GLY A 69 15.83 5.67 6.92
C GLY A 69 15.42 4.70 5.80
N LYS A 70 14.66 3.66 6.15
CA LYS A 70 14.21 2.59 5.24
C LYS A 70 13.55 3.07 3.94
N GLY A 71 12.75 4.13 4.00
CA GLY A 71 12.00 4.60 2.83
C GLY A 71 12.86 5.29 1.80
N GLU A 72 13.97 5.91 2.21
CA GLU A 72 14.93 6.47 1.28
C GLU A 72 15.74 5.37 0.60
N LEU A 73 16.21 4.37 1.38
CA LEU A 73 16.89 3.20 0.83
C LEU A 73 16.00 2.42 -0.14
N ALA A 74 14.73 2.19 0.23
CA ALA A 74 13.76 1.48 -0.62
C ALA A 74 13.55 2.16 -1.98
N LYS A 75 13.50 3.50 -2.00
CA LYS A 75 13.41 4.28 -3.25
C LYS A 75 14.66 4.13 -4.10
N GLN A 76 15.84 4.26 -3.49
CA GLN A 76 17.11 4.15 -4.21
C GLN A 76 17.30 2.75 -4.81
N ILE A 77 16.94 1.69 -4.08
CA ILE A 77 16.98 0.30 -4.59
C ILE A 77 16.01 0.15 -5.77
N ALA A 78 14.80 0.67 -5.64
CA ALA A 78 13.79 0.59 -6.70
C ALA A 78 14.22 1.32 -7.98
N GLU A 79 14.82 2.51 -7.86
CA GLU A 79 15.32 3.28 -8.99
C GLU A 79 16.49 2.57 -9.70
N LYS A 80 17.43 1.99 -8.94
CA LYS A 80 18.60 1.30 -9.50
C LYS A 80 18.27 -0.02 -10.19
N LEU A 81 17.42 -0.84 -9.56
CA LEU A 81 17.01 -2.14 -10.09
C LEU A 81 15.82 -2.03 -11.07
N GLY A 82 15.27 -0.84 -11.28
CA GLY A 82 14.10 -0.63 -12.14
C GLY A 82 12.82 -1.29 -11.59
N LEU A 83 12.71 -1.43 -10.27
CA LEU A 83 11.58 -2.05 -9.59
C LEU A 83 10.52 -1.00 -9.24
N LYS A 84 9.29 -1.45 -9.01
CA LYS A 84 8.24 -0.55 -8.52
C LYS A 84 8.37 -0.37 -7.01
N HIS A 85 8.55 0.88 -6.56
CA HIS A 85 8.53 1.23 -5.14
C HIS A 85 7.09 1.40 -4.65
N PHE A 86 6.77 0.78 -3.52
CA PHE A 86 5.56 1.04 -2.77
C PHE A 86 5.94 1.67 -1.40
N PRO A 87 5.45 2.89 -1.10
CA PRO A 87 5.75 3.57 0.16
C PRO A 87 5.07 2.88 1.35
N GLU A 88 5.54 3.07 2.57
CA GLU A 88 4.94 2.46 3.77
C GLU A 88 3.42 2.69 3.86
N ALA A 89 2.64 1.61 4.03
CA ALA A 89 1.20 1.70 4.20
C ALA A 89 0.84 2.38 5.53
N GLY A 90 0.26 3.58 5.42
CA GLY A 90 -0.39 4.28 6.52
C GLY A 90 -1.89 4.01 6.60
N ILE A 91 -2.58 4.75 7.48
CA ILE A 91 -4.04 4.65 7.66
C ILE A 91 -4.82 4.90 6.36
N HIS A 92 -4.34 5.85 5.55
CA HIS A 92 -5.00 6.29 4.31
C HIS A 92 -4.55 5.53 3.07
N TYR A 93 -3.88 4.38 3.20
CA TYR A 93 -3.43 3.61 2.04
C TYR A 93 -4.61 3.15 1.16
N ALA A 94 -5.66 2.60 1.78
CA ALA A 94 -6.86 2.18 1.08
C ALA A 94 -7.61 3.35 0.42
N ASP A 95 -7.63 4.52 1.08
CA ASP A 95 -8.23 5.75 0.55
C ASP A 95 -7.50 6.23 -0.70
N GLY A 96 -6.17 6.11 -0.72
CA GLY A 96 -5.33 6.46 -1.87
C GLY A 96 -5.46 5.47 -3.03
N ALA A 97 -5.59 4.19 -2.73
CA ALA A 97 -5.72 3.12 -3.73
C ALA A 97 -7.10 3.13 -4.43
N THR A 98 -8.12 3.69 -3.79
CA THR A 98 -9.50 3.66 -4.28
C THR A 98 -10.07 5.06 -4.51
N GLY A 99 -10.98 5.23 -5.47
CA GLY A 99 -11.68 6.51 -5.73
C GLY A 99 -10.77 7.66 -6.12
N ASP A 100 -10.96 8.83 -5.50
CA ASP A 100 -10.30 10.09 -5.89
C ASP A 100 -8.84 10.23 -5.45
N GLY A 101 -8.29 9.24 -4.73
CA GLY A 101 -6.92 9.24 -4.22
C GLY A 101 -6.65 10.23 -3.09
N ARG A 102 -7.68 10.91 -2.59
CA ARG A 102 -7.60 11.84 -1.45
C ARG A 102 -7.80 11.09 -0.14
N PRO A 103 -7.05 11.43 0.93
CA PRO A 103 -7.27 10.83 2.24
C PRO A 103 -8.67 11.19 2.74
N LEU A 104 -9.37 10.20 3.29
CA LEU A 104 -10.70 10.40 3.87
C LEU A 104 -10.59 10.92 5.30
N ASP A 105 -11.72 11.45 5.81
CA ASP A 105 -11.83 11.82 7.21
C ASP A 105 -11.57 10.61 8.12
N VAL A 106 -10.92 10.86 9.26
CA VAL A 106 -10.50 9.83 10.22
C VAL A 106 -11.66 8.95 10.68
N GLU A 107 -12.87 9.50 10.79
CA GLU A 107 -14.08 8.73 11.14
C GLU A 107 -14.37 7.60 10.14
N LEU A 108 -14.10 7.84 8.85
CA LEU A 108 -14.35 6.91 7.75
C LEU A 108 -13.15 6.00 7.50
N SER A 109 -11.94 6.49 7.74
CA SER A 109 -10.69 5.72 7.61
C SER A 109 -10.32 4.99 8.91
N GLY A 110 -11.21 4.11 9.38
CA GLY A 110 -10.96 3.21 10.52
C GLY A 110 -11.10 3.81 11.92
N SER A 111 -11.43 5.11 12.05
CA SER A 111 -11.59 5.79 13.35
C SER A 111 -10.37 5.62 14.26
N CYS A 112 -9.17 5.56 13.69
CA CYS A 112 -7.91 5.38 14.41
C CYS A 112 -6.92 6.49 14.08
N SER A 113 -6.06 6.83 15.04
CA SER A 113 -5.03 7.86 14.83
C SER A 113 -3.70 7.41 15.46
N VAL A 114 -2.64 7.51 14.67
CA VAL A 114 -1.25 7.30 15.11
C VAL A 114 -0.84 8.37 16.12
N GLU A 115 -1.26 9.61 15.91
CA GLU A 115 -0.95 10.72 16.81
C GLU A 115 -1.54 10.44 18.20
N LYS A 116 -2.82 10.09 18.26
CA LYS A 116 -3.49 9.73 19.53
C LYS A 116 -2.83 8.53 20.21
N PHE A 117 -2.34 7.56 19.43
CA PHE A 117 -1.58 6.42 19.98
C PHE A 117 -0.29 6.89 20.65
N TYR A 118 0.45 7.83 20.07
CA TYR A 118 1.67 8.33 20.70
C TYR A 118 1.43 9.26 21.90
N GLU A 119 0.26 9.90 21.99
CA GLU A 119 -0.09 10.72 23.14
C GLU A 119 -0.54 9.91 24.35
N ASP A 120 -1.46 8.96 24.13
CA ASP A 120 -1.97 8.08 25.17
C ASP A 120 -2.17 6.65 24.62
N PRO A 121 -1.10 5.83 24.62
CA PRO A 121 -1.17 4.44 24.18
C PRO A 121 -2.05 3.55 25.09
N ARG A 122 -2.35 3.99 26.31
CA ARG A 122 -3.15 3.24 27.30
C ARG A 122 -4.60 3.70 27.38
N SER A 123 -5.02 4.52 26.43
CA SER A 123 -6.39 5.02 26.37
C SER A 123 -7.42 3.86 26.35
N ASN A 124 -8.46 4.01 27.16
CA ASN A 124 -9.58 3.05 27.25
C ASN A 124 -10.40 2.95 25.96
N ASP A 125 -10.19 3.86 25.00
CA ASP A 125 -10.92 3.92 23.72
C ASP A 125 -10.55 2.79 22.75
N GLY A 126 -9.57 1.96 23.11
CA GLY A 126 -9.11 0.83 22.29
C GLY A 126 -8.35 1.25 21.02
N ASN A 127 -7.95 2.53 20.91
CA ASN A 127 -7.29 3.07 19.72
C ASN A 127 -6.02 2.29 19.35
N SER A 128 -5.24 1.85 20.33
CA SER A 128 -3.97 1.14 20.12
C SER A 128 -4.16 -0.12 19.29
N TYR A 129 -5.10 -0.98 19.68
CA TYR A 129 -5.36 -2.22 18.95
C TYR A 129 -6.12 -1.97 17.63
N ARG A 130 -7.10 -1.07 17.63
CA ARG A 130 -7.84 -0.71 16.39
C ARG A 130 -6.90 -0.17 15.31
N LEU A 131 -5.95 0.68 15.69
CA LEU A 131 -4.90 1.18 14.80
C LEU A 131 -4.05 0.04 14.26
N GLN A 132 -3.59 -0.87 15.12
CA GLN A 132 -2.76 -2.00 14.70
C GLN A 132 -3.50 -2.93 13.72
N SER A 133 -4.77 -3.26 13.99
CA SER A 133 -5.61 -4.05 13.09
C SER A 133 -5.84 -3.35 11.74
N TRP A 134 -6.05 -2.02 11.75
CA TRP A 134 -6.23 -1.24 10.53
C TRP A 134 -4.95 -1.15 9.69
N LEU A 135 -3.80 -0.95 10.34
CA LEU A 135 -2.49 -0.96 9.69
C LEU A 135 -2.17 -2.34 9.11
N TYR A 136 -2.53 -3.41 9.82
CA TYR A 136 -2.40 -4.78 9.31
C TYR A 136 -3.21 -4.99 8.03
N ALA A 137 -4.50 -4.61 8.03
CA ALA A 137 -5.35 -4.70 6.84
C ALA A 137 -4.83 -3.84 5.66
N SER A 138 -4.31 -2.65 5.95
CA SER A 138 -3.71 -1.77 4.94
C SER A 138 -2.44 -2.36 4.34
N ARG A 139 -1.58 -2.97 5.16
CA ARG A 139 -0.37 -3.69 4.69
C ARG A 139 -0.72 -4.96 3.92
N LEU A 140 -1.79 -5.65 4.30
CA LEU A 140 -2.30 -6.80 3.55
C LEU A 140 -2.77 -6.39 2.15
N LEU A 141 -3.54 -5.31 2.07
CA LEU A 141 -3.97 -4.74 0.80
C LEU A 141 -2.78 -4.33 -0.07
N GLN A 142 -1.80 -3.65 0.52
CA GLN A 142 -0.57 -3.26 -0.16
C GLN A 142 0.22 -4.46 -0.70
N TYR A 143 0.31 -5.54 0.08
CA TYR A 143 0.98 -6.75 -0.35
C TYR A 143 0.25 -7.43 -1.51
N ALA A 144 -1.09 -7.44 -1.47
CA ALA A 144 -1.91 -7.92 -2.58
C ALA A 144 -1.70 -7.07 -3.85
N ASP A 145 -1.62 -5.74 -3.74
CA ASP A 145 -1.32 -4.84 -4.86
C ASP A 145 0.09 -5.06 -5.43
N ALA A 146 1.07 -5.30 -4.56
CA ALA A 146 2.44 -5.62 -4.95
C ALA A 146 2.52 -6.95 -5.70
N LEU A 147 1.86 -8.00 -5.18
CA LEU A 147 1.78 -9.30 -5.85
C LEU A 147 0.99 -9.23 -7.16
N GLU A 148 -0.11 -8.48 -7.21
CA GLU A 148 -0.85 -8.26 -8.45
C GLU A 148 0.03 -7.59 -9.51
N HIS A 149 0.79 -6.55 -9.13
CA HIS A 149 1.72 -5.88 -10.04
C HIS A 149 2.79 -6.84 -10.56
N LEU A 150 3.42 -7.62 -9.66
CA LEU A 150 4.43 -8.62 -10.01
C LEU A 150 3.86 -9.68 -10.97
N LEU A 151 2.71 -10.27 -10.64
CA LEU A 151 2.12 -11.38 -11.41
C LEU A 151 1.52 -10.91 -12.75
N SER A 152 1.12 -9.65 -12.86
CA SER A 152 0.54 -9.10 -14.10
C SER A 152 1.60 -8.58 -15.07
N THR A 153 2.63 -7.90 -14.56
CA THR A 153 3.64 -7.21 -15.37
C THR A 153 4.97 -7.96 -15.46
N GLY A 154 5.30 -8.79 -14.47
CA GLY A 154 6.63 -9.36 -14.29
C GLY A 154 7.65 -8.38 -13.70
N GLN A 155 7.30 -7.13 -13.40
CA GLN A 155 8.23 -6.20 -12.77
C GLN A 155 8.34 -6.50 -11.27
N GLY A 156 9.57 -6.60 -10.75
CA GLY A 156 9.79 -6.74 -9.31
C GLY A 156 9.33 -5.52 -8.51
N VAL A 157 9.19 -5.71 -7.21
CA VAL A 157 8.56 -4.76 -6.31
C VAL A 157 9.40 -4.58 -5.04
N VAL A 158 9.57 -3.33 -4.61
CA VAL A 158 10.18 -2.98 -3.33
C VAL A 158 9.10 -2.44 -2.40
N LEU A 159 8.98 -3.05 -1.23
CA LEU A 159 8.01 -2.71 -0.19
C LEU A 159 8.73 -2.18 1.05
N GLU A 160 8.13 -1.19 1.71
CA GLU A 160 8.55 -0.74 3.03
C GLU A 160 7.71 -1.44 4.10
N ARG A 161 8.31 -2.38 4.83
CA ARG A 161 7.66 -3.30 5.78
C ARG A 161 6.58 -4.17 5.16
N SER A 162 6.67 -5.48 5.42
CA SER A 162 5.67 -6.45 4.97
C SER A 162 4.66 -6.80 6.07
N ILE A 163 3.60 -7.52 5.70
CA ILE A 163 2.67 -8.14 6.66
C ILE A 163 3.42 -9.01 7.68
N PHE A 164 4.50 -9.67 7.24
CA PHE A 164 5.29 -10.54 8.09
C PHE A 164 6.05 -9.80 9.19
N SER A 165 6.36 -8.51 8.99
CA SER A 165 7.05 -7.68 9.99
C SER A 165 6.08 -7.06 11.02
N ASP A 166 4.78 -7.11 10.79
CA ASP A 166 3.81 -6.33 11.56
C ASP A 166 3.66 -6.80 13.01
N PHE A 167 3.78 -8.11 13.26
CA PHE A 167 3.63 -8.68 14.61
C PHE A 167 4.67 -8.15 15.60
N VAL A 168 5.83 -7.67 15.12
CA VAL A 168 6.87 -7.06 15.95
C VAL A 168 6.34 -5.82 16.69
N PHE A 169 5.49 -5.03 16.03
CA PHE A 169 4.87 -3.86 16.65
C PHE A 169 3.84 -4.27 17.69
N LEU A 170 3.05 -5.30 17.42
CA LEU A 170 2.08 -5.85 18.34
C LEU A 170 2.73 -6.41 19.61
N ASP A 171 3.79 -7.21 19.47
CA ASP A 171 4.53 -7.78 20.59
C ASP A 171 5.16 -6.69 21.46
N ALA A 172 5.73 -5.66 20.84
CA ALA A 172 6.23 -4.50 21.57
C ALA A 172 5.12 -3.74 22.31
N MET A 173 3.93 -3.59 21.71
CA MET A 173 2.78 -2.97 22.40
C MET A 173 2.29 -3.83 23.57
N TYR A 174 2.33 -5.16 23.44
CA TYR A 174 1.94 -6.08 24.50
C TYR A 174 2.92 -6.03 25.68
N ASN A 175 4.23 -6.03 25.40
CA ASN A 175 5.27 -5.94 26.43
C ASN A 175 5.20 -4.64 27.24
N GLN A 176 4.81 -3.53 26.61
CA GLN A 176 4.60 -2.24 27.28
C GLN A 176 3.25 -2.14 28.03
N GLY A 177 2.39 -3.16 27.88
CA GLY A 177 1.05 -3.21 28.49
C GLY A 177 0.06 -2.23 27.85
N PHE A 178 0.22 -1.91 26.56
CA PHE A 178 -0.72 -1.05 25.82
C PHE A 178 -1.94 -1.81 25.30
N ILE A 179 -1.81 -3.12 25.11
CA ILE A 179 -2.87 -3.99 24.59
C ILE A 179 -3.11 -5.19 25.51
N ARG A 180 -4.33 -5.71 25.48
CA ARG A 180 -4.73 -6.88 26.26
C ARG A 180 -4.30 -8.17 25.57
N LYS A 181 -4.13 -9.24 26.35
CA LYS A 181 -3.78 -10.58 25.83
C LYS A 181 -4.79 -11.10 24.79
N GLN A 182 -6.08 -10.85 25.02
CA GLN A 182 -7.16 -11.23 24.10
C GLN A 182 -7.00 -10.60 22.70
N CYS A 183 -6.46 -9.38 22.64
CA CYS A 183 -6.18 -8.70 21.37
C CYS A 183 -5.02 -9.35 20.60
N VAL A 184 -4.02 -9.85 21.34
CA VAL A 184 -2.90 -10.60 20.75
C VAL A 184 -3.38 -11.95 20.20
N GLU A 185 -4.25 -12.64 20.94
CA GLU A 185 -4.86 -13.90 20.49
C GLU A 185 -5.69 -13.69 19.21
N HIS A 186 -6.56 -12.68 19.17
CA HIS A 186 -7.30 -12.31 17.96
C HIS A 186 -6.39 -11.98 16.77
N TYR A 187 -5.32 -11.21 17.00
CA TYR A 187 -4.38 -10.89 15.93
C TYR A 187 -3.70 -12.14 15.37
N ASN A 188 -3.28 -13.06 16.24
CA ASN A 188 -2.64 -14.30 15.83
C ASN A 188 -3.56 -15.20 15.02
N GLU A 189 -4.87 -15.22 15.32
CA GLU A 189 -5.86 -15.92 14.51
C GLU A 189 -6.00 -15.29 13.12
N VAL A 190 -6.16 -13.96 13.04
CA VAL A 190 -6.20 -13.24 11.75
C VAL A 190 -4.93 -13.50 10.94
N LYS A 191 -3.74 -13.34 11.55
CA LYS A 191 -2.44 -13.57 10.91
C LYS A 191 -2.31 -15.00 10.40
N LYS A 192 -2.76 -15.99 11.17
CA LYS A 192 -2.65 -17.41 10.78
C LYS A 192 -3.49 -17.73 9.54
N VAL A 193 -4.67 -17.16 9.42
CA VAL A 193 -5.57 -17.40 8.26
C VAL A 193 -5.09 -16.63 7.03
N THR A 194 -4.77 -15.36 7.20
CA THR A 194 -4.39 -14.48 6.07
C THR A 194 -2.97 -14.76 5.58
N ALA A 195 -1.96 -14.84 6.45
CA ALA A 195 -0.57 -14.96 6.02
C ALA A 195 -0.25 -16.30 5.33
N SER A 196 -1.02 -17.36 5.59
CA SER A 196 -0.82 -18.67 4.94
C SER A 196 -1.23 -18.70 3.46
N GLU A 197 -2.04 -17.74 3.01
CA GLU A 197 -2.49 -17.69 1.61
C GLU A 197 -1.46 -17.04 0.68
N TYR A 198 -0.48 -16.32 1.24
CA TYR A 198 0.50 -15.57 0.48
C TYR A 198 1.90 -16.15 0.62
N LEU A 199 2.67 -16.01 -0.47
CA LEU A 199 4.09 -16.36 -0.46
C LEU A 199 4.89 -15.28 0.29
N PRO A 200 5.94 -15.64 1.04
CA PRO A 200 6.84 -14.68 1.68
C PRO A 200 7.59 -13.83 0.64
N PRO A 201 8.22 -12.70 1.00
CA PRO A 201 9.11 -11.98 0.08
C PRO A 201 10.33 -12.83 -0.31
N HIS A 202 11.03 -12.45 -1.37
CA HIS A 202 12.27 -13.12 -1.81
C HIS A 202 13.48 -12.66 -0.99
N VAL A 203 13.56 -11.35 -0.73
CA VAL A 203 14.63 -10.72 0.04
C VAL A 203 14.03 -9.85 1.13
N VAL A 204 14.53 -10.01 2.35
CA VAL A 204 14.25 -9.11 3.48
C VAL A 204 15.52 -8.36 3.81
N ILE A 205 15.48 -7.04 3.69
CA ILE A 205 16.59 -6.14 4.01
C ILE A 205 16.31 -5.52 5.38
N TYR A 206 17.05 -5.92 6.41
CA TYR A 206 16.90 -5.38 7.76
C TYR A 206 17.98 -4.34 8.06
N ILE A 207 17.55 -3.13 8.41
CA ILE A 207 18.45 -2.04 8.81
C ILE A 207 18.56 -2.01 10.34
N ASP A 208 19.74 -2.40 10.84
CA ASP A 208 20.09 -2.35 12.25
C ASP A 208 20.56 -0.95 12.63
N VAL A 209 19.72 -0.24 13.39
CA VAL A 209 20.01 1.09 13.94
C VAL A 209 19.82 1.00 15.45
N PRO A 210 20.83 1.38 16.26
CA PRO A 210 20.72 1.30 17.71
C PRO A 210 19.67 2.30 18.23
N VAL A 211 18.88 1.90 19.24
CA VAL A 211 17.86 2.75 19.90
C VAL A 211 18.32 4.18 20.23
N PRO A 212 19.50 4.43 20.84
CA PRO A 212 19.92 5.80 21.15
C PRO A 212 20.09 6.68 19.90
N GLU A 213 20.52 6.09 18.78
CA GLU A 213 20.61 6.80 17.52
C GLU A 213 19.22 7.08 16.93
N ILE A 214 18.30 6.10 17.02
CA ILE A 214 16.90 6.27 16.60
C ILE A 214 16.24 7.42 17.37
N GLN A 215 16.41 7.48 18.69
CA GLN A 215 15.86 8.57 19.49
C GLN A 215 16.41 9.93 19.06
N SER A 216 17.71 10.00 18.77
CA SER A 216 18.34 11.22 18.26
C SER A 216 17.76 11.62 16.88
N ARG A 217 17.48 10.64 16.01
CA ARG A 217 16.85 10.88 14.70
C ARG A 217 15.40 11.34 14.84
N ILE A 218 14.63 10.76 15.75
CA ILE A 218 13.25 11.18 16.06
C ILE A 218 13.24 12.63 16.57
N GLN A 219 14.15 12.98 17.47
CA GLN A 219 14.29 14.36 17.96
C GLN A 219 14.66 15.34 16.84
N LYS A 220 15.56 14.96 15.93
CA LYS A 220 15.94 15.79 14.76
C LYS A 220 14.79 15.99 13.77
N LYS A 221 13.94 14.98 13.58
CA LYS A 221 12.76 15.07 12.70
C LYS A 221 11.72 16.05 13.26
N GLY A 222 11.69 16.24 14.58
CA GLY A 222 10.91 17.29 15.24
C GLY A 222 9.40 17.08 15.23
N ASN A 223 8.91 15.86 14.98
CA ASN A 223 7.48 15.57 15.05
C ASN A 223 7.04 15.46 16.53
N PRO A 224 6.17 16.36 17.04
CA PRO A 224 5.83 16.43 18.46
C PRO A 224 5.17 15.15 19.00
N HIS A 225 4.48 14.39 18.16
CA HIS A 225 3.84 13.14 18.57
C HIS A 225 4.86 11.99 18.64
N GLU A 226 5.70 11.83 17.62
CA GLU A 226 6.74 10.77 17.60
C GLU A 226 7.79 10.96 18.72
N MET A 227 8.02 12.19 19.17
CA MET A 227 8.95 12.46 20.29
C MET A 227 8.49 11.87 21.63
N LYS A 228 7.20 11.55 21.79
CA LYS A 228 6.64 10.95 23.02
C LYS A 228 6.90 9.44 23.13
N VAL A 229 7.48 8.83 22.09
CA VAL A 229 7.76 7.39 22.07
C VAL A 229 8.81 7.02 23.13
N THR A 230 8.51 5.99 23.92
CA THR A 230 9.40 5.52 24.99
C THR A 230 10.61 4.76 24.42
N SER A 231 11.79 4.91 25.04
CA SER A 231 12.98 4.11 24.71
C SER A 231 12.71 2.61 24.84
N ALA A 232 11.97 2.22 25.89
CA ALA A 232 11.64 0.84 26.16
C ALA A 232 10.82 0.21 25.01
N TYR A 233 9.85 0.95 24.44
CA TYR A 233 9.08 0.48 23.29
C TYR A 233 9.96 0.26 22.05
N LEU A 234 10.87 1.19 21.75
CA LEU A 234 11.81 1.04 20.63
C LEU A 234 12.76 -0.14 20.81
N GLN A 235 13.19 -0.40 22.05
CA GLN A 235 14.03 -1.54 22.39
C GLN A 235 13.27 -2.85 22.26
N ASP A 236 12.00 -2.89 22.65
CA ASP A 236 11.16 -4.08 22.49
C ASP A 236 10.91 -4.40 21.02
N ILE A 237 10.71 -3.39 20.16
CA ILE A 237 10.65 -3.57 18.71
C ILE A 237 11.95 -4.20 18.18
N GLU A 238 13.11 -3.64 18.55
CA GLU A 238 14.41 -4.17 18.10
C GLU A 238 14.61 -5.62 18.58
N ASN A 239 14.26 -5.91 19.84
CA ASN A 239 14.34 -7.24 20.42
C ASN A 239 13.42 -8.24 19.69
N ALA A 240 12.19 -7.84 19.36
CA ALA A 240 11.24 -8.70 18.65
C ALA A 240 11.68 -8.94 17.19
N TYR A 241 12.25 -7.93 16.51
CA TYR A 241 12.89 -8.13 15.21
C TYR A 241 14.00 -9.18 15.27
N LYS A 242 14.94 -9.03 16.21
CA LYS A 242 16.11 -9.91 16.31
C LYS A 242 15.78 -11.32 16.79
N LYS A 243 14.81 -11.48 17.70
CA LYS A 243 14.49 -12.78 18.33
C LYS A 243 13.49 -13.62 17.54
N ALA A 244 12.52 -13.00 16.88
CA ALA A 244 11.42 -13.72 16.23
C ALA A 244 11.43 -13.55 14.71
N PHE A 245 11.47 -12.31 14.22
CA PHE A 245 11.32 -12.03 12.79
C PHE A 245 12.50 -12.51 11.94
N LEU A 246 13.74 -12.16 12.31
CA LEU A 246 14.91 -12.55 11.51
C LEU A 246 15.10 -14.07 11.42
N PRO A 247 14.95 -14.85 12.52
CA PRO A 247 14.99 -16.31 12.43
C PRO A 247 13.89 -16.87 11.53
N GLU A 248 12.63 -16.45 11.69
CA GLU A 248 11.50 -16.93 10.88
C GLU A 248 11.70 -16.63 9.38
N MET A 249 12.20 -15.43 9.06
CA MET A 249 12.47 -15.04 7.68
C MET A 249 13.67 -15.80 7.10
N SER A 250 14.71 -16.06 7.89
CA SER A 250 15.91 -16.77 7.41
C SER A 250 15.64 -18.19 6.93
N GLU A 251 14.58 -18.84 7.45
CA GLU A 251 14.13 -20.17 6.99
C GLU A 251 13.39 -20.09 5.66
N LYS A 252 12.66 -19.00 5.41
CA LYS A 252 11.72 -18.86 4.29
C LYS A 252 12.28 -18.06 3.11
N CYS A 253 13.22 -17.15 3.34
CA CYS A 253 13.74 -16.20 2.35
C CYS A 253 15.18 -15.78 2.69
N GLU A 254 15.82 -15.06 1.76
CA GLU A 254 17.16 -14.52 1.99
C GLU A 254 17.08 -13.22 2.79
N VAL A 255 17.85 -13.14 3.87
CA VAL A 255 17.86 -12.00 4.78
C VAL A 255 19.21 -11.29 4.69
N LEU A 256 19.18 -10.00 4.35
CA LEU A 256 20.34 -9.12 4.33
C LEU A 256 20.27 -8.17 5.53
N GLN A 257 21.30 -8.15 6.36
CA GLN A 257 21.37 -7.26 7.52
C GLN A 257 22.42 -6.19 7.27
N TYR A 258 22.01 -4.93 7.38
CA TYR A 258 22.89 -3.77 7.21
C TYR A 258 22.94 -2.92 8.46
N SER A 259 24.12 -2.38 8.77
CA SER A 259 24.23 -1.31 9.75
C SER A 259 23.72 0.02 9.19
N ALA A 260 23.38 0.95 10.08
CA ALA A 260 22.93 2.31 9.73
C ALA A 260 23.84 3.07 8.74
N ARG A 261 25.14 2.78 8.71
CA ARG A 261 26.11 3.42 7.81
C ARG A 261 26.15 2.76 6.45
N GLU A 262 26.13 1.44 6.42
CA GLU A 262 26.13 0.66 5.17
C GLU A 262 24.82 0.83 4.42
N ALA A 263 23.71 0.99 5.15
CA ALA A 263 22.40 1.27 4.56
C ALA A 263 22.31 2.61 3.81
N GLN A 264 23.29 3.50 3.94
CA GLN A 264 23.38 4.72 3.11
C GLN A 264 23.97 4.45 1.74
N ASP A 265 24.74 3.37 1.59
CA ASP A 265 25.36 2.97 0.34
C ASP A 265 24.45 1.99 -0.42
N ALA A 266 23.53 2.54 -1.20
CA ALA A 266 22.62 1.73 -2.00
C ALA A 266 23.32 0.95 -3.13
N GLU A 267 24.55 1.29 -3.53
CA GLU A 267 25.28 0.50 -4.55
C GLU A 267 25.67 -0.85 -3.98
N LYS A 268 26.28 -0.85 -2.80
CA LYS A 268 26.63 -2.06 -2.08
C LYS A 268 25.41 -2.98 -1.88
N VAL A 269 24.28 -2.40 -1.45
CA VAL A 269 23.05 -3.19 -1.22
C VAL A 269 22.53 -3.81 -2.52
N VAL A 270 22.59 -3.08 -3.64
CA VAL A 270 22.16 -3.59 -4.95
C VAL A 270 23.10 -4.69 -5.45
N GLU A 271 24.41 -4.51 -5.32
CA GLU A 271 25.39 -5.55 -5.66
C GLU A 271 25.13 -6.83 -4.85
N ASP A 272 24.95 -6.71 -3.53
CA ASP A 272 24.64 -7.86 -2.69
C ASP A 272 23.36 -8.60 -3.16
N ILE A 273 22.31 -7.86 -3.54
CA ILE A 273 21.05 -8.44 -4.07
C ILE A 273 21.26 -9.19 -5.38
N GLU A 274 22.12 -8.70 -6.27
CA GLU A 274 22.43 -9.33 -7.55
C GLU A 274 23.27 -10.60 -7.38
N TYR A 275 24.17 -10.63 -6.40
CA TYR A 275 25.00 -11.81 -6.10
C TYR A 275 24.27 -12.88 -5.28
N LEU A 276 23.08 -12.60 -4.73
CA LEU A 276 22.30 -13.57 -3.98
C LEU A 276 21.81 -14.72 -4.87
N LYS A 277 22.03 -15.94 -4.40
CA LYS A 277 21.44 -17.14 -4.97
C LYS A 277 20.14 -17.48 -4.24
N TYR A 278 19.05 -17.49 -4.99
CA TYR A 278 17.71 -17.75 -4.47
C TYR A 278 17.43 -19.25 -4.42
N ASP A 279 18.03 -19.92 -3.44
CA ASP A 279 17.88 -21.37 -3.28
C ASP A 279 16.81 -21.74 -2.24
N LYS A 280 16.29 -20.74 -1.51
CA LYS A 280 15.32 -20.90 -0.43
C LYS A 280 13.92 -20.42 -0.78
N GLY A 281 12.95 -21.02 -0.10
CA GLY A 281 11.58 -20.53 -0.04
C GLY A 281 10.61 -21.21 -1.03
N PRO A 282 9.31 -21.04 -0.80
CA PRO A 282 8.26 -21.73 -1.56
C PRO A 282 8.11 -21.22 -3.00
N TRP A 283 8.83 -20.17 -3.40
CA TRP A 283 8.76 -19.58 -4.75
C TRP A 283 9.22 -20.53 -5.85
N LEU A 284 10.21 -21.38 -5.56
CA LEU A 284 10.76 -22.35 -6.53
C LEU A 284 9.78 -23.49 -6.83
N GLU A 285 8.88 -23.79 -5.89
CA GLU A 285 7.89 -24.87 -6.01
C GLU A 285 6.59 -24.42 -6.71
N GLN A 286 6.51 -23.16 -7.16
CA GLN A 286 5.29 -22.61 -7.74
C GLN A 286 5.14 -22.96 -9.22
N ASP A 287 4.02 -23.58 -9.55
CA ASP A 287 3.59 -23.84 -10.91
C ASP A 287 2.76 -22.68 -11.49
N ASP A 288 2.59 -22.66 -12.82
CA ASP A 288 1.67 -21.74 -13.49
C ASP A 288 0.25 -21.75 -12.91
N ARG A 289 -0.21 -22.91 -12.42
CA ARG A 289 -1.54 -23.06 -11.83
C ARG A 289 -1.62 -22.41 -10.45
N THR A 290 -0.61 -22.60 -9.59
CA THR A 290 -0.63 -22.00 -8.25
C THR A 290 -0.51 -20.49 -8.35
N LEU A 291 0.36 -19.99 -9.23
CA LEU A 291 0.47 -18.55 -9.54
C LEU A 291 -0.81 -17.98 -10.15
N HIS A 292 -1.55 -18.76 -10.97
CA HIS A 292 -2.86 -18.35 -11.47
C HIS A 292 -3.87 -18.18 -10.33
N HIS A 293 -3.97 -19.15 -9.41
CA HIS A 293 -4.86 -19.03 -8.25
C HIS A 293 -4.48 -17.86 -7.35
N LEU A 294 -3.19 -17.66 -7.08
CA LEU A 294 -2.70 -16.52 -6.32
C LEU A 294 -3.06 -15.20 -7.02
N ARG A 295 -2.90 -15.12 -8.35
CA ARG A 295 -3.29 -13.94 -9.15
C ARG A 295 -4.80 -13.67 -9.07
N MET A 296 -5.62 -14.72 -9.09
CA MET A 296 -7.08 -14.63 -8.96
C MET A 296 -7.50 -14.15 -7.56
N LEU A 297 -6.77 -14.53 -6.52
CA LEU A 297 -7.00 -14.08 -5.14
C LEU A 297 -6.63 -12.59 -5.00
N VAL A 298 -5.40 -12.21 -5.37
CA VAL A 298 -4.90 -10.85 -5.11
C VAL A 298 -5.61 -9.75 -5.90
N GLN A 299 -6.21 -10.07 -7.06
CA GLN A 299 -7.02 -9.12 -7.81
C GLN A 299 -8.36 -8.80 -7.11
N ASN A 300 -8.88 -9.71 -6.28
CA ASN A 300 -10.14 -9.52 -5.57
C ASN A 300 -9.88 -8.98 -4.15
N LYS A 301 -9.83 -7.65 -4.04
CA LYS A 301 -9.49 -6.97 -2.78
C LYS A 301 -10.47 -7.27 -1.64
N LEU A 302 -11.74 -7.57 -1.96
CA LEU A 302 -12.73 -7.96 -0.96
C LEU A 302 -12.44 -9.35 -0.39
N GLU A 303 -12.00 -10.28 -1.22
CA GLU A 303 -11.63 -11.64 -0.79
C GLU A 303 -10.34 -11.63 0.04
N VAL A 304 -9.34 -10.84 -0.38
CA VAL A 304 -8.12 -10.57 0.40
C VAL A 304 -8.44 -10.07 1.81
N LEU A 305 -9.41 -9.14 1.93
CA LEU A 305 -9.78 -8.53 3.20
C LEU A 305 -10.81 -9.34 3.99
N ASN A 306 -11.44 -10.36 3.40
CA ASN A 306 -12.52 -11.12 4.03
C ASN A 306 -12.11 -11.72 5.39
N TYR A 307 -10.88 -12.26 5.45
CA TYR A 307 -10.34 -12.88 6.67
C TYR A 307 -9.74 -11.89 7.67
N THR A 308 -9.73 -10.59 7.36
CA THR A 308 -9.35 -9.55 8.34
C THR A 308 -10.50 -9.23 9.29
N THR A 309 -11.74 -9.42 8.85
CA THR A 309 -12.96 -9.18 9.64
C THR A 309 -13.52 -10.50 10.16
N ILE A 310 -12.83 -11.11 11.13
CA ILE A 310 -13.32 -12.32 11.79
C ILE A 310 -14.43 -11.99 12.80
N PRO A 311 -15.46 -12.85 12.96
CA PRO A 311 -16.60 -12.60 13.82
C PRO A 311 -16.28 -12.86 15.31
N ILE A 312 -15.20 -12.24 15.80
CA ILE A 312 -14.76 -12.29 17.20
C ILE A 312 -14.95 -10.91 17.81
N TYR A 313 -15.84 -10.83 18.79
CA TYR A 313 -16.24 -9.58 19.38
C TYR A 313 -15.27 -9.15 20.48
N LEU A 314 -14.36 -8.23 20.14
CA LEU A 314 -13.51 -7.53 21.09
C LEU A 314 -13.96 -6.07 21.26
N PRO A 315 -13.94 -5.49 22.47
CA PRO A 315 -14.39 -4.11 22.72
C PRO A 315 -13.65 -3.04 21.90
N GLU A 316 -12.38 -3.25 21.57
CA GLU A 316 -11.53 -2.27 20.88
C GLU A 316 -11.87 -2.10 19.39
N ILE A 317 -12.34 -3.18 18.75
CA ILE A 317 -12.63 -3.25 17.31
C ILE A 317 -14.11 -3.35 17.00
N THR A 318 -14.94 -3.84 17.93
CA THR A 318 -16.37 -4.03 17.68
C THR A 318 -17.08 -2.69 17.70
N ILE A 319 -17.61 -2.29 16.55
CA ILE A 319 -18.40 -1.07 16.39
C ILE A 319 -19.88 -1.41 16.54
N GLY A 320 -20.60 -0.62 17.34
CA GLY A 320 -22.04 -0.78 17.52
C GLY A 320 -22.81 -0.52 16.22
N ALA A 321 -23.89 -1.30 15.98
CA ALA A 321 -24.64 -1.26 14.73
C ALA A 321 -25.14 0.15 14.34
N HIS A 322 -25.61 0.95 15.30
CA HIS A 322 -26.06 2.33 15.04
C HIS A 322 -24.93 3.25 14.56
N GLN A 323 -23.73 3.09 15.12
CA GLN A 323 -22.58 3.88 14.69
C GLN A 323 -22.11 3.45 13.30
N SER A 324 -22.06 2.14 13.05
CA SER A 324 -21.70 1.57 11.75
C SER A 324 -22.65 2.02 10.64
N ASP A 325 -23.97 1.97 10.86
CA ASP A 325 -24.97 2.43 9.89
C ASP A 325 -24.82 3.93 9.58
N ARG A 326 -24.64 4.76 10.62
CA ARG A 326 -24.39 6.20 10.44
C ARG A 326 -23.12 6.48 9.63
N ILE A 327 -22.02 5.77 9.91
CA ILE A 327 -20.75 5.92 9.19
C ILE A 327 -20.90 5.45 7.74
N PHE A 328 -21.58 4.34 7.52
CA PHE A 328 -21.83 3.79 6.19
C PHE A 328 -22.68 4.72 5.32
N GLN A 329 -23.72 5.33 5.89
CA GLN A 329 -24.53 6.34 5.19
C GLN A 329 -23.68 7.56 4.81
N LYS A 330 -22.90 8.10 5.75
CA LYS A 330 -21.95 9.20 5.47
C LYS A 330 -20.97 8.84 4.34
N PHE A 331 -20.43 7.62 4.35
CA PHE A 331 -19.51 7.14 3.31
C PHE A 331 -20.20 7.05 1.94
N THR A 332 -21.45 6.59 1.90
CA THR A 332 -22.26 6.48 0.68
C THR A 332 -22.65 7.83 0.10
N GLU A 333 -22.76 8.86 0.94
CA GLU A 333 -23.03 10.25 0.54
C GLU A 333 -21.79 10.96 -0.05
N LEU A 334 -20.58 10.41 0.13
CA LEU A 334 -19.38 10.97 -0.46
C LEU A 334 -19.39 10.89 -1.99
N PRO A 335 -18.86 11.91 -2.68
CA PRO A 335 -18.79 11.91 -4.13
C PRO A 335 -17.93 10.76 -4.64
N GLY A 336 -18.37 10.10 -5.70
CA GLY A 336 -17.63 9.01 -6.35
C GLY A 336 -17.61 7.67 -5.60
N ARG A 337 -18.31 7.57 -4.46
CA ARG A 337 -18.34 6.37 -3.61
C ARG A 337 -19.70 5.70 -3.48
N LYS A 338 -20.76 6.34 -4.01
CA LYS A 338 -22.13 5.84 -3.91
C LYS A 338 -22.38 4.60 -4.76
N TYR A 339 -21.83 4.55 -5.97
CA TYR A 339 -21.95 3.43 -6.89
C TYR A 339 -20.58 2.87 -7.27
N CYS A 340 -20.58 1.74 -7.98
CA CYS A 340 -19.36 1.15 -8.52
C CYS A 340 -18.56 2.17 -9.34
N PRO A 341 -17.21 2.12 -9.31
CA PRO A 341 -16.37 2.99 -10.13
C PRO A 341 -16.78 2.95 -11.61
N GLY A 342 -16.96 4.12 -12.25
CA GLY A 342 -17.40 4.23 -13.63
C GLY A 342 -18.91 4.46 -13.84
N TYR A 343 -19.70 4.47 -12.75
CA TYR A 343 -21.15 4.70 -12.73
C TYR A 343 -21.58 5.90 -11.87
N ASN A 344 -20.65 6.77 -11.47
CA ASN A 344 -20.90 7.90 -10.58
C ASN A 344 -21.03 9.21 -11.40
N ALA A 345 -22.27 9.69 -11.58
CA ALA A 345 -22.57 10.89 -12.38
C ALA A 345 -22.01 12.18 -11.78
N ASP A 346 -21.92 12.23 -10.45
CA ASP A 346 -21.39 13.31 -9.61
C ASP A 346 -19.89 13.58 -9.83
N VAL A 347 -19.10 12.56 -10.18
CA VAL A 347 -17.68 12.71 -10.56
C VAL A 347 -17.47 12.83 -12.08
N GLY A 348 -18.57 12.90 -12.84
CA GLY A 348 -18.53 13.11 -14.29
C GLY A 348 -18.35 11.84 -15.12
N ASP A 349 -18.72 10.66 -14.59
CA ASP A 349 -18.71 9.43 -15.38
C ASP A 349 -19.64 9.54 -16.59
N LYS A 350 -19.11 9.19 -17.77
CA LYS A 350 -19.84 9.24 -19.04
C LYS A 350 -20.37 7.86 -19.42
N TRP A 351 -21.44 7.87 -20.21
CA TRP A 351 -22.05 6.66 -20.79
C TRP A 351 -22.54 5.65 -19.75
N ILE A 352 -23.00 6.13 -18.60
CA ILE A 352 -23.45 5.30 -17.47
C ILE A 352 -24.55 4.31 -17.90
N TRP A 353 -25.41 4.69 -18.84
CA TRP A 353 -26.51 3.86 -19.35
C TRP A 353 -26.08 2.79 -20.38
N LEU A 354 -24.84 2.84 -20.89
CA LEU A 354 -24.28 1.91 -21.88
C LEU A 354 -23.15 1.03 -21.33
N LYS A 355 -22.84 1.15 -20.05
CA LYS A 355 -21.95 0.24 -19.32
C LYS A 355 -22.82 -0.71 -18.52
#